data_AF-A0A520QMF3-F1
#
_entry.id   AF-A0A520QMF3-F1
#
_cell.length_a   1.000
_cell.length_b   1.000
_cell.length_c   1.000
_cell.angle_alpha   90.00
_cell.angle_beta   90.00
_cell.angle_gamma   90.00
#
_symmetry.space_group_name_H-M   'P 1'
#
loop_
_entity.id
_entity.type
_entity.pdbx_description
1 polymer ?
#
loop_
_entity_poly.entity_id
_entity_poly.type
_entity_poly.pdbx_seq_one_letter_code
_entity_poly.pdbx_strand_id
1 'polypeptide(L)'
;MRRALWMGWILASGCASFDTGSVARSSAAELLACNEAALEMSQVGAYRYRAAGCGGEVTVACTASALEPRCLRVSDAAPVAADVEDHAPGEVEPSQTVAPEREQEQAQEARIRAGLDARKDDVLACVGAERAAVRVAYAADGTLTFGLQGALAGSPEERCVVDALDGVRAPASGRAGVVVHLLR
;
A
#
# COMPACT_ATOMS: atom_id res chain seq x y z
N MET A 1 35.75 29.30 45.11
CA MET A 1 35.74 27.98 44.44
C MET A 1 34.48 27.24 44.86
N ARG A 2 33.42 27.21 44.03
CA ARG A 2 32.22 26.39 44.25
C ARG A 2 31.84 25.75 42.91
N ARG A 3 32.06 24.44 42.80
CA ARG A 3 31.64 23.62 41.66
C ARG A 3 30.19 23.21 41.88
N ALA A 4 29.28 23.69 41.04
CA ALA A 4 27.91 23.20 40.99
C ALA A 4 27.87 22.00 40.03
N LEU A 5 27.59 20.81 40.57
CA LEU A 5 27.25 19.61 39.80
C LEU A 5 25.83 19.78 39.25
N TRP A 6 25.71 19.97 37.95
CA TRP A 6 24.45 19.83 37.23
C TRP A 6 24.28 18.36 36.82
N MET A 7 23.36 17.69 37.49
CA MET A 7 22.96 16.30 37.23
C MET A 7 21.76 16.35 36.29
N GLY A 8 22.05 16.35 34.98
CA GLY A 8 21.04 16.33 33.92
C GLY A 8 20.30 15.00 33.90
N TRP A 9 19.00 15.06 34.16
CA TRP A 9 18.07 13.93 34.00
C TRP A 9 17.89 13.62 32.51
N ILE A 10 18.31 12.43 32.10
CA ILE A 10 18.01 11.87 30.77
C ILE A 10 16.63 11.22 30.87
N LEU A 11 15.60 11.90 30.37
CA LEU A 11 14.29 11.31 30.10
C LEU A 11 14.42 10.41 28.87
N ALA A 12 14.56 9.10 29.11
CA ALA A 12 14.44 8.09 28.07
C ALA A 12 12.99 8.07 27.57
N SER A 13 12.71 8.83 26.50
CA SER A 13 11.49 8.67 25.71
C SER A 13 11.63 7.34 24.96
N GLY A 14 11.15 6.26 25.58
CA GLY A 14 11.08 4.97 24.93
C GLY A 14 10.23 5.07 23.68
N CYS A 15 10.83 4.87 22.51
CA CYS A 15 10.12 4.63 21.28
C CYS A 15 9.29 3.36 21.49
N ALA A 16 8.00 3.51 21.84
CA ALA A 16 7.06 2.40 21.81
C ALA A 16 6.89 2.00 20.34
N SER A 17 7.67 1.02 19.90
CA SER A 17 7.48 0.37 18.62
C SER A 17 6.11 -0.31 18.67
N PHE A 18 5.15 0.25 17.93
CA PHE A 18 3.84 -0.38 17.76
C PHE A 18 4.02 -1.73 17.08
N ASP A 19 3.61 -2.80 17.76
CA ASP A 19 3.59 -4.14 17.19
C ASP A 19 2.35 -4.28 16.30
N THR A 20 2.54 -4.21 14.98
CA THR A 20 1.48 -4.47 13.99
C THR A 20 0.80 -5.82 14.17
N GLY A 21 1.49 -6.82 14.77
CA GLY A 21 0.90 -8.13 15.06
C GLY A 21 -0.23 -8.05 16.09
N SER A 22 -0.07 -7.23 17.13
CA SER A 22 -1.08 -7.02 18.16
C SER A 22 -2.33 -6.34 17.61
N VAL A 23 -2.17 -5.34 16.73
CA VAL A 23 -3.31 -4.65 16.09
C VAL A 23 -4.03 -5.56 15.09
N ALA A 24 -3.27 -6.39 14.35
CA ALA A 24 -3.85 -7.40 13.47
C ALA A 24 -4.70 -8.42 14.24
N ARG A 25 -4.22 -8.89 15.40
CA ARG A 25 -4.95 -9.84 16.25
C ARG A 25 -6.25 -9.24 16.78
N SER A 26 -6.21 -8.03 17.32
CA SER A 26 -7.40 -7.35 17.84
C SER A 26 -8.45 -7.12 16.74
N SER A 27 -8.01 -6.68 15.55
CA SER A 27 -8.90 -6.50 14.40
C SER A 27 -9.51 -7.83 13.92
N ALA A 28 -8.72 -8.91 13.89
CA ALA A 28 -9.20 -10.23 13.50
C ALA A 28 -10.21 -10.81 14.51
N ALA A 29 -10.00 -10.56 15.81
CA ALA A 29 -10.91 -10.98 16.87
C ALA A 29 -12.27 -10.30 16.74
N GLU A 30 -12.29 -9.01 16.45
CA GLU A 30 -13.53 -8.27 16.18
C GLU A 30 -14.25 -8.83 14.95
N LEU A 31 -13.53 -9.05 13.84
CA LEU A 31 -14.10 -9.59 12.59
C LEU A 31 -14.65 -11.01 12.73
N LEU A 32 -14.05 -11.84 13.59
CA LEU A 32 -14.48 -13.21 13.88
C LEU A 32 -15.44 -13.29 15.07
N ALA A 33 -15.78 -12.16 15.71
CA ALA A 33 -16.52 -12.11 16.97
C ALA A 33 -15.99 -13.10 18.03
N CYS A 34 -14.66 -13.16 18.15
CA CYS A 34 -13.92 -14.15 18.92
C CYS A 34 -13.04 -13.48 19.99
N ASN A 35 -12.65 -14.23 21.01
CA ASN A 35 -11.64 -13.75 21.97
C ASN A 35 -10.25 -13.80 21.32
N GLU A 36 -9.43 -12.76 21.49
CA GLU A 36 -8.06 -12.70 20.96
C GLU A 36 -7.20 -13.90 21.37
N ALA A 37 -7.40 -14.44 22.57
CA ALA A 37 -6.67 -15.60 23.08
C ALA A 37 -7.06 -16.92 22.39
N ALA A 38 -8.20 -16.95 21.70
CA ALA A 38 -8.69 -18.12 20.95
C ALA A 38 -8.30 -18.06 19.46
N LEU A 39 -7.52 -17.07 19.04
CA LEU A 39 -7.04 -16.93 17.67
C LEU A 39 -5.62 -17.47 17.50
N GLU A 40 -5.44 -18.31 16.49
CA GLU A 40 -4.14 -18.65 15.94
C GLU A 40 -3.80 -17.68 14.81
N MET A 41 -2.65 -17.01 14.92
CA MET A 41 -2.19 -15.99 13.97
C MET A 41 -0.99 -16.50 13.18
N SER A 42 -1.03 -16.39 11.85
CA SER A 42 0.09 -16.66 10.95
C SER A 42 0.37 -15.48 10.04
N GLN A 43 1.63 -15.11 9.87
CA GLN A 43 2.01 -14.05 8.95
C GLN A 43 2.15 -14.63 7.55
N VAL A 44 1.34 -14.16 6.61
CA VAL A 44 1.29 -14.65 5.22
C VAL A 44 1.92 -13.67 4.22
N GLY A 45 2.31 -12.49 4.67
CA GLY A 45 3.05 -11.52 3.86
C GLY A 45 3.49 -10.28 4.66
N ALA A 46 4.11 -9.32 3.97
CA ALA A 46 4.43 -8.03 4.57
C ALA A 46 3.13 -7.32 4.99
N TYR A 47 2.96 -7.12 6.30
CA TYR A 47 1.76 -6.53 6.91
C TYR A 47 0.46 -7.29 6.62
N ARG A 48 0.54 -8.59 6.29
CA ARG A 48 -0.62 -9.47 6.07
C ARG A 48 -0.59 -10.63 7.03
N TYR A 49 -1.71 -10.84 7.71
CA TYR A 49 -1.88 -11.85 8.73
C TYR A 49 -3.15 -12.65 8.47
N ARG A 50 -3.05 -13.96 8.57
CA ARG A 50 -4.19 -14.87 8.60
C ARG A 50 -4.47 -15.25 10.05
N ALA A 51 -5.71 -15.13 10.45
CA ALA A 51 -6.19 -15.49 11.77
C ALA A 51 -7.24 -16.60 11.64
N ALA A 52 -7.10 -17.67 12.39
CA ALA A 52 -8.06 -18.76 12.47
C ALA A 52 -8.49 -18.99 13.92
N GLY A 53 -9.79 -19.15 14.15
CA GLY A 53 -10.34 -19.37 15.48
C GLY A 53 -11.86 -19.20 15.51
N CYS A 54 -12.50 -19.70 16.57
CA CYS A 54 -13.96 -19.62 16.75
C CYS A 54 -14.80 -20.10 15.55
N GLY A 55 -14.30 -21.10 14.80
CA GLY A 55 -15.02 -21.67 13.65
C GLY A 55 -14.93 -20.86 12.36
N GLY A 56 -14.07 -19.84 12.29
CA GLY A 56 -13.82 -19.06 11.08
C GLY A 56 -12.34 -18.79 10.83
N GLU A 57 -12.07 -18.29 9.63
CA GLU A 57 -10.76 -17.79 9.21
C GLU A 57 -10.94 -16.42 8.57
N VAL A 58 -10.01 -15.50 8.86
CA VAL A 58 -9.97 -14.19 8.22
C VAL A 58 -8.52 -13.80 7.91
N THR A 59 -8.30 -13.22 6.73
CA THR A 59 -7.05 -12.56 6.40
C THR A 59 -7.23 -11.05 6.60
N VAL A 60 -6.29 -10.42 7.32
CA VAL A 60 -6.25 -8.98 7.53
C VAL A 60 -4.96 -8.39 6.95
N ALA A 61 -5.07 -7.22 6.32
CA ALA A 61 -3.92 -6.43 5.87
C ALA A 61 -3.86 -5.14 6.66
N CYS A 62 -2.68 -4.82 7.19
CA CYS A 62 -2.45 -3.64 8.02
C CYS A 62 -1.62 -2.59 7.26
N THR A 63 -1.87 -1.31 7.52
CA THR A 63 -1.03 -0.21 7.02
C THR A 63 0.34 -0.22 7.69
N ALA A 64 1.40 0.12 6.97
CA ALA A 64 2.78 0.22 7.50
C ALA A 64 3.04 1.47 8.37
N SER A 65 2.00 2.12 8.91
CA SER A 65 2.12 3.33 9.72
C SER A 65 2.67 3.00 11.11
N ALA A 66 3.72 3.72 11.53
CA ALA A 66 4.34 3.56 12.84
C ALA A 66 3.54 4.21 13.99
N LEU A 67 2.58 5.09 13.66
CA LEU A 67 1.83 5.87 14.65
C LEU A 67 0.40 5.33 14.86
N GLU A 68 -0.24 4.85 13.80
CA GLU A 68 -1.62 4.34 13.83
C GLU A 68 -1.84 3.27 12.75
N PRO A 69 -1.40 2.01 12.98
CA PRO A 69 -1.68 0.94 12.04
C PRO A 69 -3.18 0.64 12.02
N ARG A 70 -3.80 0.62 10.83
CA ARG A 70 -5.18 0.17 10.63
C ARG A 70 -5.19 -1.12 9.83
N CYS A 71 -5.97 -2.10 10.28
CA CYS A 71 -6.11 -3.38 9.59
C CYS A 71 -7.51 -3.51 8.99
N LEU A 72 -7.58 -4.04 7.77
CA LEU A 72 -8.82 -4.27 7.04
C LEU A 72 -8.89 -5.73 6.61
N ARG A 73 -10.11 -6.28 6.56
CA ARG A 73 -10.36 -7.61 6.01
C ARG A 73 -9.95 -7.65 4.54
N VAL A 74 -9.09 -8.60 4.19
CA VAL A 74 -8.81 -8.96 2.80
C VAL A 74 -9.74 -10.09 2.44
N SER A 75 -10.63 -9.84 1.49
CA SER A 75 -11.35 -10.94 0.85
C SER A 75 -10.35 -11.68 -0.02
N ASP A 76 -9.85 -12.81 0.46
CA ASP A 76 -9.20 -13.79 -0.42
C ASP A 76 -10.25 -14.22 -1.44
N ALA A 77 -10.13 -13.72 -2.68
CA ALA A 77 -10.76 -14.38 -3.81
C ALA A 77 -10.07 -15.74 -3.92
N ALA A 78 -10.69 -16.76 -3.33
CA ALA A 78 -10.20 -18.12 -3.39
C ALA A 78 -10.03 -18.54 -4.86
N PRO A 79 -8.96 -19.27 -5.22
CA PRO A 79 -8.95 -19.96 -6.50
C PRO A 79 -10.12 -20.94 -6.49
N VAL A 80 -11.02 -20.79 -7.48
CA VAL A 80 -12.07 -21.76 -7.77
C VAL A 80 -11.42 -23.13 -7.99
N ALA A 81 -11.40 -23.94 -6.94
CA ALA A 81 -11.19 -25.37 -7.04
C ALA A 81 -12.47 -25.93 -7.69
N ALA A 82 -12.39 -26.19 -8.99
CA ALA A 82 -13.31 -27.08 -9.65
C ALA A 82 -13.05 -28.49 -9.09
N ASP A 83 -14.01 -29.05 -8.35
CA ASP A 83 -14.41 -30.45 -8.48
C ASP A 83 -15.69 -30.75 -7.66
N VAL A 84 -16.76 -31.04 -8.43
CA VAL A 84 -17.79 -32.09 -8.29
C VAL A 84 -18.76 -32.09 -7.08
N GLU A 85 -20.04 -31.76 -7.35
CA GLU A 85 -21.20 -32.68 -7.48
C GLU A 85 -22.52 -32.08 -6.96
N ASP A 86 -23.53 -32.15 -7.85
CA ASP A 86 -24.97 -32.23 -7.60
C ASP A 86 -25.59 -31.27 -6.57
N HIS A 87 -26.25 -30.18 -7.04
CA HIS A 87 -27.52 -29.67 -6.50
C HIS A 87 -28.21 -28.74 -7.52
N ALA A 88 -29.54 -28.83 -7.53
CA ALA A 88 -30.54 -28.26 -8.45
C ALA A 88 -30.36 -26.78 -8.89
N PRO A 89 -30.95 -26.36 -10.03
CA PRO A 89 -30.84 -25.00 -10.55
C PRO A 89 -31.69 -24.03 -9.72
N GLY A 90 -31.11 -23.54 -8.63
CA GLY A 90 -31.51 -22.30 -7.99
C GLY A 90 -30.88 -21.14 -8.75
N GLU A 91 -31.70 -20.40 -9.48
CA GLU A 91 -31.38 -19.16 -10.17
C GLU A 91 -30.90 -18.12 -9.13
N VAL A 92 -29.60 -18.09 -8.85
CA VAL A 92 -28.98 -17.02 -8.07
C VAL A 92 -28.33 -16.08 -9.06
N GLU A 93 -29.02 -14.99 -9.37
CA GLU A 93 -28.47 -13.89 -10.16
C GLU A 93 -27.11 -13.48 -9.59
N PRO A 94 -26.02 -13.63 -10.35
CA PRO A 94 -24.75 -13.15 -9.88
C PRO A 94 -24.80 -11.62 -9.98
N SER A 95 -24.87 -10.95 -8.83
CA SER A 95 -24.61 -9.52 -8.70
C SER A 95 -23.16 -9.22 -9.12
N GLN A 96 -22.93 -9.17 -10.43
CA GLN A 96 -21.67 -8.80 -11.07
C GLN A 96 -21.70 -7.31 -11.37
N THR A 97 -21.21 -6.46 -10.47
CA THR A 97 -20.96 -5.04 -10.81
C THR A 97 -19.82 -4.41 -9.99
N VAL A 98 -18.73 -5.14 -9.71
CA VAL A 98 -17.51 -4.58 -9.04
C VAL A 98 -16.22 -4.86 -9.82
N ALA A 99 -16.24 -5.73 -10.84
CA ALA A 99 -15.08 -6.02 -11.69
C ALA A 99 -14.55 -4.82 -12.52
N PRO A 100 -15.38 -3.95 -13.12
CA PRO A 100 -14.87 -3.00 -14.13
C PRO A 100 -14.04 -1.87 -13.53
N GLU A 101 -14.31 -1.43 -12.29
CA GLU A 101 -13.60 -0.30 -11.69
C GLU A 101 -12.15 -0.65 -11.34
N ARG A 102 -11.89 -1.84 -10.80
CA ARG A 102 -10.53 -2.27 -10.45
C ARG A 102 -9.68 -2.53 -11.68
N GLU A 103 -10.28 -3.08 -12.73
CA GLU A 103 -9.59 -3.31 -14.00
C GLU A 103 -9.18 -1.98 -14.66
N GLN A 104 -10.05 -0.97 -14.59
CA GLN A 104 -9.73 0.39 -15.06
C GLN A 104 -8.60 1.04 -14.25
N GLU A 105 -8.63 0.93 -12.92
CA GLU A 105 -7.57 1.46 -12.05
C GLU A 105 -6.22 0.80 -12.37
N GLN A 106 -6.19 -0.53 -12.49
CA GLN A 106 -4.97 -1.27 -12.85
C GLN A 106 -4.46 -0.90 -14.25
N ALA A 107 -5.35 -0.75 -15.23
CA ALA A 107 -4.99 -0.33 -16.57
C ALA A 107 -4.42 1.11 -16.58
N GLN A 108 -4.95 2.00 -15.74
CA GLN A 108 -4.45 3.37 -15.59
C GLN A 108 -3.06 3.39 -14.95
N GLU A 109 -2.87 2.67 -13.84
CA GLU A 109 -1.55 2.55 -13.19
C GLU A 109 -0.52 1.94 -14.14
N ALA A 110 -0.89 0.89 -14.88
CA ALA A 110 -0.01 0.23 -15.84
C ALA A 110 0.44 1.19 -16.95
N ARG A 111 -0.46 2.04 -17.46
CA ARG A 111 -0.08 3.07 -18.45
C ARG A 111 0.87 4.12 -17.87
N ILE A 112 0.62 4.58 -16.64
CA ILE A 112 1.51 5.53 -15.96
C ILE A 112 2.90 4.91 -15.80
N ARG A 113 2.99 3.67 -15.30
CA ARG A 113 4.27 2.96 -15.15
C ARG A 113 4.99 2.78 -16.48
N ALA A 114 4.28 2.39 -17.53
CA ALA A 114 4.87 2.25 -18.87
C ALA A 114 5.40 3.59 -19.41
N GLY A 115 4.70 4.70 -19.15
CA GLY A 115 5.17 6.04 -19.49
C GLY A 115 6.43 6.45 -18.72
N LEU A 116 6.52 6.13 -17.43
CA LEU A 116 7.73 6.35 -16.63
C LEU A 116 8.91 5.50 -17.14
N ASP A 117 8.66 4.23 -17.45
CA ASP A 117 9.69 3.33 -17.98
C ASP A 117 10.20 3.78 -19.36
N ALA A 118 9.33 4.34 -20.21
CA ALA A 118 9.72 4.89 -21.50
C ALA A 118 10.62 6.13 -21.40
N ARG A 119 10.59 6.84 -20.26
CA ARG A 119 11.40 8.05 -19.99
C ARG A 119 12.54 7.77 -19.00
N LYS A 120 12.80 6.50 -18.69
CA LYS A 120 13.71 6.07 -17.63
C LYS A 120 15.10 6.71 -17.75
N ASP A 121 15.72 6.61 -18.92
CA ASP A 121 17.10 7.03 -19.11
C ASP A 121 17.26 8.55 -18.93
N ASP A 122 16.27 9.34 -19.38
CA ASP A 122 16.23 10.79 -19.18
C ASP A 122 16.13 11.13 -17.68
N VAL A 123 15.26 10.43 -16.94
CA VAL A 123 15.09 10.64 -15.49
C VAL A 123 16.36 10.26 -14.73
N LEU A 124 16.98 9.12 -15.04
CA LEU A 124 18.22 8.68 -14.40
C LEU A 124 19.40 9.63 -14.72
N ALA A 125 19.43 10.20 -15.93
CA ALA A 125 20.40 11.23 -16.31
C ALA A 125 20.21 12.53 -15.49
N CYS A 126 18.96 12.96 -15.27
CA CYS A 126 18.67 14.14 -14.43
C CYS A 126 19.17 13.99 -12.99
N VAL A 127 18.99 12.81 -12.38
CA VAL A 127 19.37 12.58 -10.98
C VAL A 127 20.83 12.16 -10.80
N GLY A 128 21.51 11.76 -11.87
CA GLY A 128 22.90 11.30 -11.81
C GLY A 128 23.10 10.03 -10.96
N ALA A 129 22.09 9.16 -10.91
CA ALA A 129 22.07 7.96 -10.07
C ALA A 129 21.58 6.74 -10.84
N GLU A 130 21.96 5.55 -10.39
CA GLU A 130 21.52 4.29 -11.00
C GLU A 130 20.04 3.97 -10.77
N ARG A 131 19.42 4.58 -9.74
CA ARG A 131 18.03 4.33 -9.36
C ARG A 131 17.35 5.58 -8.84
N ALA A 132 16.06 5.73 -9.12
CA ALA A 132 15.24 6.80 -8.60
C ALA A 132 13.81 6.33 -8.34
N ALA A 133 13.24 6.71 -7.20
CA ALA A 133 11.82 6.48 -6.89
C ALA A 133 11.02 7.74 -7.27
N VAL A 134 10.12 7.60 -8.23
CA VAL A 134 9.24 8.68 -8.71
C VAL A 134 7.83 8.44 -8.18
N ARG A 135 7.27 9.47 -7.53
CA ARG A 135 5.86 9.52 -7.14
C ARG A 135 5.08 10.31 -8.19
N VAL A 136 3.99 9.73 -8.66
CA VAL A 136 3.03 10.36 -9.58
C VAL A 136 1.69 10.46 -8.90
N ALA A 137 1.22 11.67 -8.61
CA ALA A 137 -0.17 11.90 -8.29
C ALA A 137 -0.94 12.16 -9.59
N TYR A 138 -2.07 11.50 -9.77
CA TYR A 138 -2.97 11.74 -10.89
C TYR A 138 -4.32 12.21 -10.36
N ALA A 139 -4.89 13.22 -11.01
CA ALA A 139 -6.21 13.74 -10.70
C ALA A 139 -7.29 13.10 -11.61
N ALA A 140 -8.56 13.28 -11.23
CA ALA A 140 -9.71 12.72 -11.94
C ALA A 140 -9.82 13.18 -13.40
N ASP A 141 -9.28 14.35 -13.72
CA ASP A 141 -9.21 14.96 -15.04
C ASP A 141 -8.02 14.44 -15.90
N GLY A 142 -7.18 13.57 -15.35
CA GLY A 142 -5.97 13.06 -16.00
C GLY A 142 -4.73 13.94 -15.81
N THR A 143 -4.82 15.03 -15.05
CA THR A 143 -3.65 15.87 -14.71
C THR A 143 -2.68 15.05 -13.86
N LEU A 144 -1.40 15.08 -14.23
CA LEU A 144 -0.31 14.39 -13.52
C LEU A 144 0.59 15.39 -12.80
N THR A 145 0.99 15.05 -11.58
CA THR A 145 2.02 15.77 -10.81
C THR A 145 3.09 14.79 -10.41
N PHE A 146 4.35 15.13 -10.71
CA PHE A 146 5.51 14.29 -10.47
C PHE A 146 6.33 14.82 -9.29
N GLY A 147 7.01 13.93 -8.57
CA GLY A 147 7.98 14.28 -7.55
C GLY A 147 8.91 13.11 -7.25
N LEU A 148 10.08 13.39 -6.70
CA LEU A 148 11.02 12.37 -6.26
C LEU A 148 10.68 11.92 -4.83
N GLN A 149 11.18 10.76 -4.42
CA GLN A 149 10.96 10.20 -3.09
C GLN A 149 12.29 9.92 -2.38
N GLY A 150 12.24 9.83 -1.05
CA GLY A 150 13.40 9.53 -0.22
C GLY A 150 14.40 10.68 -0.18
N ALA A 151 15.68 10.39 -0.33
CA ALA A 151 16.76 11.38 -0.24
C ALA A 151 16.74 12.43 -1.36
N LEU A 152 16.03 12.17 -2.45
CA LEU A 152 15.88 13.08 -3.60
C LEU A 152 14.59 13.92 -3.52
N ALA A 153 13.73 13.72 -2.53
CA ALA A 153 12.49 14.49 -2.41
C ALA A 153 12.80 15.98 -2.14
N GLY A 154 12.23 16.88 -2.94
CA GLY A 154 12.48 18.32 -2.85
C GLY A 154 13.88 18.76 -3.29
N SER A 155 14.62 17.88 -3.96
CA SER A 155 15.95 18.19 -4.49
C SER A 155 15.85 19.07 -5.75
N PRO A 156 16.90 19.82 -6.11
CA PRO A 156 16.88 20.66 -7.31
C PRO A 156 16.71 19.86 -8.61
N GLU A 157 17.07 18.57 -8.61
CA GLU A 157 16.92 17.65 -9.74
C GLU A 157 15.44 17.39 -10.10
N GLU A 158 14.49 17.61 -9.18
CA GLU A 158 13.06 17.43 -9.45
C GLU A 158 12.58 18.27 -10.64
N ARG A 159 13.12 19.48 -10.83
CA ARG A 159 12.79 20.33 -11.98
C ARG A 159 13.13 19.63 -13.30
N CYS A 160 14.34 19.08 -13.39
CA CYS A 160 14.80 18.33 -14.56
C CYS A 160 13.93 17.10 -14.80
N VAL A 161 13.57 16.37 -13.74
CA VAL A 161 12.71 15.18 -13.83
C VAL A 161 11.30 15.54 -14.32
N VAL A 162 10.71 16.62 -13.83
CA VAL A 162 9.40 17.11 -14.30
C VAL A 162 9.45 17.45 -15.79
N ASP A 163 10.50 18.14 -16.23
CA ASP A 163 10.69 18.48 -17.64
C ASP A 163 10.94 17.23 -18.51
N ALA A 164 11.72 16.26 -18.01
CA ALA A 164 11.97 14.99 -18.68
C ALA A 164 10.72 14.12 -18.81
N LEU A 165 9.76 14.25 -17.89
CA LEU A 165 8.48 13.55 -17.91
C LEU A 165 7.37 14.34 -18.63
N ASP A 166 7.70 15.48 -19.23
CA ASP A 166 6.75 16.20 -20.07
C ASP A 166 6.30 15.31 -21.24
N GLY A 167 4.99 15.22 -21.43
CA GLY A 167 4.37 14.30 -22.39
C GLY A 167 3.93 12.94 -21.85
N VAL A 168 4.28 12.57 -20.61
CA VAL A 168 3.62 11.41 -19.95
C VAL A 168 2.16 11.80 -19.66
N ARG A 169 1.22 10.96 -20.11
CA ARG A 169 -0.22 11.21 -19.96
C ARG A 169 -0.90 10.00 -19.33
N ALA A 170 -1.91 10.27 -18.51
CA ALA A 170 -2.91 9.29 -18.11
C ALA A 170 -4.26 9.68 -18.73
N PRO A 171 -5.08 8.70 -19.16
CA PRO A 171 -6.46 9.00 -19.51
C PRO A 171 -7.20 9.53 -18.28
N ALA A 172 -8.15 10.44 -18.49
CA ALA A 172 -9.09 10.81 -17.45
C ALA A 172 -9.92 9.58 -17.07
N SER A 173 -9.85 9.18 -15.79
CA SER A 173 -10.59 8.04 -15.25
C SER A 173 -11.74 8.46 -14.32
N GLY A 174 -11.90 9.76 -14.07
CA GLY A 174 -12.83 10.28 -13.08
C GLY A 174 -12.39 10.03 -11.63
N ARG A 175 -11.19 9.47 -11.41
CA ARG A 175 -10.65 9.16 -10.09
C ARG A 175 -9.23 9.71 -9.93
N ALA A 176 -8.93 10.17 -8.71
CA ALA A 176 -7.60 10.60 -8.33
C ALA A 176 -6.87 9.49 -7.56
N GLY A 177 -5.55 9.44 -7.67
CA GLY A 177 -4.73 8.44 -7.00
C GLY A 177 -3.24 8.75 -7.07
N VAL A 178 -2.43 7.81 -6.58
CA VAL A 178 -0.98 7.96 -6.47
C VAL A 178 -0.29 6.65 -6.84
N VAL A 179 0.71 6.74 -7.72
CA VAL A 179 1.61 5.64 -8.07
C VAL A 179 3.02 6.01 -7.61
N VAL A 180 3.73 5.08 -6.98
CA VAL A 180 5.18 5.18 -6.77
C VAL A 180 5.86 4.11 -7.61
N HIS A 181 6.85 4.51 -8.39
CA HIS A 181 7.57 3.62 -9.30
C HIS A 181 9.07 3.79 -9.13
N LEU A 182 9.79 2.65 -9.05
CA LEU A 182 11.25 2.63 -8.92
C LEU A 182 11.88 2.38 -10.29
N LEU A 183 12.61 3.37 -10.78
CA LEU A 183 13.40 3.30 -12.01
C LEU A 183 14.79 2.74 -11.70
N ARG A 184 15.30 1.87 -12.58
CA ARG A 184 16.59 1.19 -12.46
C ARG A 184 17.12 0.69 -13.80
#